data_AF-A0A843U795-F1
#
_entry.id   AF-A0A843U795-F1
#
_cell.length_a   1.000
_cell.length_b   1.000
_cell.length_c   1.000
_cell.angle_alpha   90.00
_cell.angle_beta   90.00
_cell.angle_gamma   90.00
#
_symmetry.space_group_name_H-M   'P 1'
#
loop_
_entity.id
_entity.type
_entity.pdbx_description
1 polymer ?
#
loop_
_entity_poly.entity_id
_entity_poly.type
_entity_poly.pdbx_seq_one_letter_code
_entity_poly.pdbx_strand_id
1 'polypeptide(L)'
;MNQEQIIHKGGAQLLANIAFKTDDAQTMRVVAGAIANLCGNEKVHSVLKEDGGIKAILAMTRYGNSDVIAQVARGLANFAKCESRGIARGWTKGKSLLINEGALEWLITMSATASGSTRRHIDLALCHLAQNGDNMPDIMSSGGIKELFRLSQDTTREDICNLAKKILNLNPTFLAGMEKPNSAT
;
A
#
# COMPACT_ATOMS: atom_id res chain seq x y z
N MET A 1 19.41 -2.61 -12.55
CA MET A 1 20.75 -3.21 -12.43
C MET A 1 21.35 -3.01 -11.04
N ASN A 2 21.38 -1.78 -10.49
CA ASN A 2 22.01 -1.57 -9.17
C ASN A 2 21.18 -2.07 -7.97
N GLN A 3 19.84 -1.98 -8.02
CA GLN A 3 18.98 -2.38 -6.89
C GLN A 3 19.04 -3.88 -6.58
N GLU A 4 19.02 -4.74 -7.61
CA GLU A 4 19.13 -6.20 -7.44
C GLU A 4 20.47 -6.55 -6.75
N GLN A 5 21.57 -5.92 -7.17
CA GLN A 5 22.89 -6.10 -6.53
C GLN A 5 22.94 -5.61 -5.09
N ILE A 6 22.32 -4.46 -4.78
CA ILE A 6 22.22 -3.93 -3.41
C ILE A 6 21.50 -4.93 -2.50
N ILE A 7 20.40 -5.50 -3.00
CA ILE A 7 19.60 -6.47 -2.26
C ILE A 7 20.34 -7.79 -2.08
N HIS A 8 20.99 -8.31 -3.12
CA HIS A 8 21.83 -9.52 -3.03
C HIS A 8 23.00 -9.39 -2.05
N LYS A 9 23.41 -8.16 -1.70
CA LYS A 9 24.44 -7.88 -0.68
C LYS A 9 23.84 -7.62 0.72
N GLY A 10 22.58 -7.96 0.96
CA GLY A 10 21.90 -7.79 2.25
C GLY A 10 21.44 -6.36 2.53
N GLY A 11 21.31 -5.52 1.50
CA GLY A 11 20.94 -4.13 1.65
C GLY A 11 19.54 -3.93 2.25
N ALA A 12 18.57 -4.79 1.93
CA ALA A 12 17.24 -4.73 2.53
C ALA A 12 17.29 -5.07 4.02
N GLN A 13 17.98 -6.14 4.40
CA GLN A 13 18.14 -6.52 5.80
C GLN A 13 18.83 -5.42 6.63
N LEU A 14 19.86 -4.77 6.07
CA LEU A 14 20.54 -3.66 6.74
C LEU A 14 19.58 -2.49 6.96
N LEU A 15 18.83 -2.07 5.94
CA LEU A 15 17.86 -0.99 6.04
C LEU A 15 16.76 -1.32 7.07
N ALA A 16 16.26 -2.56 7.08
CA ALA A 16 15.28 -3.02 8.06
C ALA A 16 15.85 -2.95 9.49
N ASN A 17 17.09 -3.43 9.69
CA ASN A 17 17.76 -3.38 10.98
C ASN A 17 17.95 -1.94 11.50
N ILE A 18 18.26 -0.99 10.61
CA ILE A 18 18.37 0.43 11.00
C ILE A 18 17.00 0.96 11.41
N ALA A 19 15.95 0.70 10.62
CA ALA A 19 14.58 1.16 10.92
C ALA A 19 14.07 0.71 12.29
N PHE A 20 14.48 -0.47 12.77
CA PHE A 20 14.08 -0.99 14.09
C PHE A 20 14.95 -0.50 15.27
N LYS A 21 16.09 0.15 15.00
CA LYS A 21 17.06 0.53 16.04
C LYS A 21 17.25 2.03 16.20
N THR A 22 16.72 2.83 15.29
CA THR A 22 16.93 4.27 15.29
C THR A 22 15.66 5.01 15.69
N ASP A 23 15.83 6.08 16.46
CA ASP A 23 14.78 7.07 16.76
C ASP A 23 15.07 8.42 16.09
N ASP A 24 16.15 8.52 15.31
CA ASP A 24 16.50 9.72 14.58
C ASP A 24 15.62 9.89 13.35
N ALA A 25 14.80 10.95 13.34
CA ALA A 25 13.83 11.22 12.29
C ALA A 25 14.49 11.40 10.91
N GLN A 26 15.70 11.96 10.86
CA GLN A 26 16.42 12.17 9.60
C GLN A 26 16.90 10.83 9.02
N THR A 27 17.48 9.97 9.85
CA THR A 27 17.89 8.61 9.48
C THR A 27 16.66 7.80 9.03
N MET A 28 15.56 7.86 9.79
CA MET A 28 14.30 7.20 9.43
C MET A 28 13.79 7.64 8.07
N ARG A 29 13.83 8.96 7.77
CA ARG A 29 13.42 9.49 6.48
C ARG A 29 14.26 8.94 5.32
N VAL A 30 15.57 8.87 5.51
CA VAL A 30 16.50 8.31 4.50
C VAL A 30 16.24 6.83 4.29
N VAL A 31 16.06 6.06 5.37
CA VAL A 31 15.77 4.62 5.30
C VAL A 31 14.42 4.37 4.63
N ALA A 32 13.37 5.09 5.01
CA ALA A 32 12.06 5.01 4.36
C ALA A 32 12.14 5.35 2.87
N GLY A 33 12.91 6.37 2.50
CA GLY A 33 13.14 6.72 1.10
C GLY A 33 13.85 5.62 0.31
N ALA A 34 14.86 4.98 0.91
CA ALA A 34 15.58 3.87 0.29
C ALA A 34 14.68 2.65 0.09
N ILE A 35 13.92 2.24 1.11
CA ILE A 35 12.96 1.13 1.01
C ILE A 35 11.86 1.46 -0.01
N ALA A 36 11.34 2.69 -0.01
CA ALA A 36 10.33 3.11 -0.98
C ALA A 36 10.81 3.06 -2.44
N ASN A 37 12.10 3.22 -2.68
CA ASN A 37 12.69 3.05 -4.01
C ASN A 37 12.80 1.57 -4.41
N LEU A 38 13.08 0.68 -3.44
CA LEU A 38 13.11 -0.76 -3.65
C LEU A 38 11.71 -1.33 -3.92
N CYS A 39 10.69 -0.80 -3.25
CA CYS A 39 9.28 -1.14 -3.50
C CYS A 39 8.85 -0.95 -4.98
N GLY A 40 9.53 -0.07 -5.72
CA GLY A 40 9.26 0.17 -7.14
C GLY A 40 9.80 -0.90 -8.11
N ASN A 41 10.43 -1.96 -7.59
CA ASN A 41 11.02 -3.02 -8.39
C ASN A 41 10.52 -4.40 -7.95
N GLU A 42 9.62 -4.96 -8.76
CA GLU A 42 8.97 -6.26 -8.50
C GLU A 42 9.98 -7.40 -8.26
N LYS A 43 11.13 -7.38 -8.94
CA LYS A 43 12.14 -8.45 -8.82
C LYS A 43 12.75 -8.57 -7.42
N VAL A 44 12.68 -7.51 -6.60
CA VAL A 44 13.24 -7.52 -5.25
C VAL A 44 12.17 -7.68 -4.17
N HIS A 45 10.89 -7.84 -4.54
CA HIS A 45 9.79 -7.92 -3.56
C HIS A 45 9.89 -9.16 -2.66
N SER A 46 10.27 -10.32 -3.20
CA SER A 46 10.46 -11.53 -2.39
C SER A 46 11.54 -11.35 -1.35
N VAL A 47 12.72 -10.85 -1.77
CA VAL A 47 13.83 -10.59 -0.85
C VAL A 47 13.48 -9.48 0.13
N LEU A 48 12.76 -8.43 -0.30
CA LEU A 48 12.32 -7.36 0.59
C LEU A 48 11.38 -7.88 1.69
N LYS A 49 10.57 -8.89 1.40
CA LYS A 49 9.75 -9.59 2.39
C LYS A 49 10.62 -10.42 3.32
N GLU A 50 11.50 -11.27 2.77
CA GLU A 50 12.37 -12.17 3.52
C GLU A 50 13.30 -11.43 4.48
N ASP A 51 13.87 -10.32 4.03
CA ASP A 51 14.78 -9.44 4.80
C ASP A 51 14.03 -8.51 5.78
N GLY A 52 12.70 -8.63 5.89
CA GLY A 52 11.89 -7.82 6.80
C GLY A 52 11.71 -6.35 6.38
N GLY A 53 12.03 -5.98 5.13
CA GLY A 53 11.87 -4.63 4.61
C GLY A 53 10.42 -4.15 4.56
N ILE A 54 9.45 -5.04 4.29
CA ILE A 54 8.02 -4.70 4.36
C ILE A 54 7.61 -4.40 5.81
N LYS A 55 8.04 -5.25 6.77
CA LYS A 55 7.79 -5.01 8.20
C LYS A 55 8.43 -3.70 8.67
N ALA A 56 9.65 -3.42 8.21
CA ALA A 56 10.34 -2.19 8.53
C ALA A 56 9.57 -0.96 8.06
N ILE A 57 9.18 -0.88 6.78
CA ILE A 57 8.45 0.29 6.26
C ILE A 57 7.09 0.49 6.95
N LEU A 58 6.42 -0.58 7.36
CA LEU A 58 5.19 -0.50 8.14
C LEU A 58 5.43 -0.09 9.60
N ALA A 59 6.51 -0.53 10.24
CA ALA A 59 6.86 -0.10 11.59
C ALA A 59 7.13 1.41 11.67
N MET A 60 7.70 1.99 10.60
CA MET A 60 7.97 3.43 10.50
C MET A 60 6.69 4.29 10.54
N THR A 61 5.51 3.71 10.33
CA THR A 61 4.23 4.43 10.43
C THR A 61 3.95 4.99 11.83
N ARG A 62 4.60 4.46 12.87
CA ARG A 62 4.38 4.84 14.28
C ARG A 62 5.13 6.11 14.69
N TYR A 63 6.07 6.58 13.89
CA TYR A 63 6.99 7.66 14.27
C TYR A 63 6.40 9.07 14.12
N GLY A 64 5.17 9.21 13.58
CA GLY A 64 4.43 10.48 13.52
C GLY A 64 5.05 11.58 12.64
N ASN A 65 6.28 11.42 12.15
CA ASN A 65 6.98 12.39 11.33
C ASN A 65 6.40 12.42 9.89
N SER A 66 5.91 13.58 9.46
CA SER A 66 5.22 13.75 8.18
C SER A 66 6.08 13.35 6.97
N ASP A 67 7.38 13.62 6.99
CA ASP A 67 8.28 13.28 5.89
C ASP A 67 8.47 11.76 5.80
N VAL A 68 8.64 11.09 6.95
CA VAL A 68 8.73 9.62 7.02
C VAL A 68 7.44 9.00 6.49
N ILE A 69 6.27 9.49 6.95
CA ILE A 69 4.96 9.01 6.49
C ILE A 69 4.77 9.21 4.98
N ALA A 70 5.25 10.33 4.42
CA ALA A 70 5.20 10.56 2.98
C ALA A 70 6.04 9.53 2.20
N GLN A 71 7.24 9.17 2.70
CA GLN A 71 8.07 8.12 2.10
C GLN A 71 7.41 6.74 2.22
N VAL A 72 6.82 6.42 3.37
CA VAL A 72 6.09 5.17 3.60
C VAL A 72 4.92 5.05 2.61
N ALA A 73 4.07 6.08 2.53
CA ALA A 73 2.95 6.12 1.60
C ALA A 73 3.41 5.93 0.15
N ARG A 74 4.48 6.63 -0.27
CA ARG A 74 5.08 6.46 -1.60
C ARG A 74 5.55 5.02 -1.83
N GLY A 75 6.21 4.42 -0.85
CA GLY A 75 6.72 3.05 -0.91
C GLY A 75 5.60 2.03 -1.10
N LEU A 76 4.53 2.13 -0.30
CA LEU A 76 3.37 1.23 -0.41
C LEU A 76 2.64 1.39 -1.75
N ALA A 77 2.48 2.63 -2.23
CA ALA A 77 1.89 2.90 -3.54
C ALA A 77 2.71 2.28 -4.68
N ASN A 78 4.05 2.42 -4.63
CA ASN A 78 4.95 1.83 -5.61
C ASN A 78 4.88 0.30 -5.59
N PHE A 79 4.84 -0.30 -4.40
CA PHE A 79 4.77 -1.74 -4.24
C PHE A 79 3.45 -2.29 -4.80
N ALA A 80 2.31 -1.74 -4.37
CA ALA A 80 0.98 -2.14 -4.85
C ALA A 80 0.84 -1.98 -6.37
N LYS A 81 1.38 -0.88 -6.93
CA LYS A 81 1.41 -0.66 -8.38
C LYS A 81 2.26 -1.72 -9.11
N CYS A 82 3.40 -2.12 -8.54
CA CYS A 82 4.24 -3.15 -9.13
C CYS A 82 3.55 -4.52 -9.09
N GLU A 83 3.03 -4.94 -7.94
CA GLU A 83 2.28 -6.20 -7.82
C GLU A 83 1.08 -6.21 -8.77
N SER A 84 0.30 -5.12 -8.84
CA SER A 84 -0.85 -5.04 -9.75
C SER A 84 -0.45 -5.22 -11.22
N ARG A 85 0.70 -4.68 -11.65
CA ARG A 85 1.24 -4.93 -13.00
C ARG A 85 1.70 -6.37 -13.20
N GLY A 86 2.32 -6.95 -12.18
CA GLY A 86 2.73 -8.36 -12.16
C GLY A 86 1.55 -9.30 -12.32
N ILE A 87 0.47 -9.07 -11.57
CA ILE A 87 -0.80 -9.80 -11.64
C ILE A 87 -1.42 -9.66 -13.03
N ALA A 88 -1.51 -8.45 -13.58
CA ALA A 88 -2.06 -8.21 -14.91
C ALA A 88 -1.28 -8.91 -16.03
N ARG A 89 0.02 -9.17 -15.82
CA ARG A 89 0.90 -9.90 -16.75
C ARG A 89 0.98 -11.40 -16.46
N GLY A 90 0.39 -11.87 -15.37
CA GLY A 90 0.47 -13.25 -14.90
C GLY A 90 1.82 -13.66 -14.33
N TRP A 91 2.72 -12.70 -14.03
CA TRP A 91 4.03 -12.96 -13.41
C TRP A 91 3.94 -13.19 -11.91
N THR A 92 2.99 -12.50 -11.28
CA THR A 92 2.67 -12.61 -9.86
C THR A 92 1.24 -13.15 -9.73
N LYS A 93 0.96 -13.91 -8.68
CA LYS A 93 -0.36 -14.47 -8.36
C LYS A 93 -0.58 -14.49 -6.85
N GLY A 94 -1.82 -14.53 -6.41
CA GLY A 94 -2.16 -14.63 -5.00
C GLY A 94 -2.34 -13.27 -4.33
N LYS A 95 -2.58 -13.33 -3.02
CA LYS A 95 -2.78 -12.17 -2.17
C LYS A 95 -1.51 -11.34 -2.02
N SER A 96 -1.67 -10.02 -2.06
CA SER A 96 -0.57 -9.05 -1.92
C SER A 96 0.23 -9.27 -0.65
N LEU A 97 1.56 -9.14 -0.76
CA LEU A 97 2.46 -9.18 0.39
C LEU A 97 2.19 -8.04 1.38
N LEU A 98 1.71 -6.88 0.91
CA LEU A 98 1.33 -5.77 1.79
C LEU A 98 0.16 -6.14 2.69
N ILE A 99 -0.85 -6.84 2.14
CA ILE A 99 -2.00 -7.29 2.94
C ILE A 99 -1.57 -8.36 3.93
N ASN A 100 -0.73 -9.31 3.50
CA ASN A 100 -0.20 -10.35 4.39
C ASN A 100 0.59 -9.76 5.59
N GLU A 101 1.25 -8.61 5.41
CA GLU A 101 2.01 -7.92 6.46
C GLU A 101 1.18 -6.86 7.22
N GLY A 102 -0.14 -6.78 6.98
CA GLY A 102 -1.05 -5.92 7.74
C GLY A 102 -1.10 -4.45 7.30
N ALA A 103 -0.67 -4.12 6.08
CA ALA A 103 -0.68 -2.73 5.60
C ALA A 103 -2.08 -2.15 5.36
N LEU A 104 -3.08 -3.00 5.14
CA LEU A 104 -4.40 -2.60 4.65
C LEU A 104 -5.14 -1.67 5.62
N GLU A 105 -5.14 -2.01 6.91
CA GLU A 105 -5.80 -1.19 7.95
C GLU A 105 -5.21 0.22 7.98
N TRP A 106 -3.88 0.32 7.99
CA TRP A 106 -3.18 1.60 7.98
C TRP A 106 -3.51 2.43 6.73
N LEU A 107 -3.54 1.81 5.55
CA LEU A 107 -3.91 2.49 4.30
C LEU A 107 -5.34 3.05 4.36
N ILE A 108 -6.31 2.30 4.90
CA ILE A 108 -7.69 2.75 5.03
C ILE A 108 -7.79 3.94 5.99
N THR A 109 -7.17 3.85 7.16
CA THR A 109 -7.15 4.97 8.13
C THR A 109 -6.50 6.21 7.55
N MET A 110 -5.39 6.06 6.83
CA MET A 110 -4.67 7.18 6.24
C MET A 110 -5.38 7.80 5.03
N SER A 111 -6.19 7.04 4.27
CA SER A 111 -6.93 7.61 3.14
C SER A 111 -7.94 8.66 3.61
N ALA A 112 -8.57 8.43 4.76
CA ALA A 112 -9.48 9.38 5.38
C ALA A 112 -8.78 10.60 6.02
N THR A 113 -7.57 10.42 6.57
CA THR A 113 -6.93 11.41 7.47
C THR A 113 -5.73 12.15 6.88
N ALA A 114 -4.96 11.54 5.97
CA ALA A 114 -3.78 12.16 5.34
C ALA A 114 -4.15 13.40 4.52
N SER A 115 -3.19 14.21 4.10
CA SER A 115 -3.45 15.35 3.20
C SER A 115 -2.44 15.42 2.05
N GLY A 116 -2.75 16.25 1.04
CA GLY A 116 -1.84 16.58 -0.05
C GLY A 116 -1.33 15.37 -0.85
N SER A 117 -0.02 15.33 -1.09
CA SER A 117 0.65 14.27 -1.84
C SER A 117 0.66 12.92 -1.12
N THR A 118 0.68 12.92 0.22
CA THR A 118 0.62 11.69 1.02
C THR A 118 -0.71 10.97 0.79
N ARG A 119 -1.85 11.69 0.90
CA ARG A 119 -3.18 11.10 0.63
C ARG A 119 -3.24 10.50 -0.77
N ARG A 120 -2.72 11.21 -1.78
CA ARG A 120 -2.65 10.71 -3.16
C ARG A 120 -1.96 9.34 -3.26
N HIS A 121 -0.83 9.15 -2.58
CA HIS A 121 -0.12 7.87 -2.59
C HIS A 121 -0.92 6.77 -1.89
N ILE A 122 -1.55 7.07 -0.76
CA ILE A 122 -2.40 6.12 -0.02
C ILE A 122 -3.57 5.66 -0.89
N ASP A 123 -4.29 6.60 -1.49
CA ASP A 123 -5.45 6.32 -2.34
C ASP A 123 -5.06 5.47 -3.55
N LEU A 124 -3.92 5.77 -4.19
CA LEU A 124 -3.38 4.95 -5.28
C LEU A 124 -3.01 3.55 -4.81
N ALA A 125 -2.42 3.40 -3.61
CA ALA A 125 -2.10 2.09 -3.06
C ALA A 125 -3.37 1.25 -2.86
N LEU A 126 -4.41 1.82 -2.24
CA LEU A 126 -5.71 1.17 -2.05
C LEU A 126 -6.32 0.73 -3.39
N CYS A 127 -6.39 1.63 -4.36
CA CYS A 127 -6.91 1.29 -5.69
C CYS A 127 -6.09 0.17 -6.36
N HIS A 128 -4.76 0.21 -6.28
CA HIS A 128 -3.92 -0.84 -6.87
C HIS A 128 -4.10 -2.19 -6.19
N LEU A 129 -4.23 -2.22 -4.86
CA LEU A 129 -4.54 -3.44 -4.11
C LEU A 129 -5.91 -4.01 -4.49
N ALA A 130 -6.91 -3.15 -4.65
CA ALA A 130 -8.29 -3.55 -4.98
C ALA A 130 -8.49 -4.03 -6.43
N GLN A 131 -7.51 -3.83 -7.31
CA GLN A 131 -7.53 -4.45 -8.64
C GLN A 131 -7.24 -5.96 -8.62
N ASN A 132 -6.66 -6.48 -7.54
CA ASN A 132 -6.39 -7.91 -7.41
C ASN A 132 -7.56 -8.61 -6.72
N GLY A 133 -8.20 -9.55 -7.43
CA GLY A 133 -9.31 -10.36 -6.92
C GLY A 133 -8.97 -11.14 -5.64
N ASP A 134 -7.72 -11.56 -5.49
CA ASP A 134 -7.27 -12.33 -4.32
C ASP A 134 -7.20 -11.50 -3.02
N ASN A 135 -7.20 -10.17 -3.16
CA ASN A 135 -7.20 -9.23 -2.02
C ASN A 135 -8.62 -8.91 -1.52
N MET A 136 -9.64 -9.29 -2.28
CA MET A 136 -11.02 -8.84 -2.09
C MET A 136 -11.63 -9.22 -0.75
N PRO A 137 -11.44 -10.46 -0.22
CA PRO A 137 -12.00 -10.82 1.07
C PRO A 137 -11.49 -9.91 2.20
N ASP A 138 -10.18 -9.62 2.22
CA ASP A 138 -9.57 -8.75 3.21
C ASP A 138 -10.12 -7.32 3.09
N ILE A 139 -10.20 -6.77 1.87
CA ILE A 139 -10.73 -5.41 1.59
C ILE A 139 -12.19 -5.27 2.01
N MET A 140 -13.01 -6.31 1.79
CA MET A 140 -14.41 -6.32 2.21
C MET A 140 -14.53 -6.34 3.73
N SER A 141 -13.72 -7.15 4.41
CA SER A 141 -13.77 -7.28 5.87
C SER A 141 -13.23 -6.06 6.64
N SER A 142 -12.32 -5.27 6.02
CA SER A 142 -11.62 -4.17 6.69
C SER A 142 -12.28 -2.80 6.48
N GLY A 143 -13.46 -2.73 5.85
CA GLY A 143 -14.11 -1.46 5.50
C GLY A 143 -13.52 -0.76 4.28
N GLY A 144 -12.65 -1.42 3.51
CA GLY A 144 -12.00 -0.84 2.32
C GLY A 144 -12.99 -0.46 1.21
N ILE A 145 -14.16 -1.12 1.15
CA ILE A 145 -15.21 -0.81 0.17
C ILE A 145 -15.78 0.59 0.38
N LYS A 146 -16.02 0.97 1.63
CA LYS A 146 -16.49 2.31 1.98
C LYS A 146 -15.51 3.37 1.48
N GLU A 147 -14.22 3.11 1.65
CA GLU A 147 -13.18 4.03 1.22
C GLU A 147 -13.06 4.10 -0.31
N LEU A 148 -13.13 2.97 -1.02
CA LEU A 148 -13.18 2.93 -2.48
C LEU A 148 -14.39 3.70 -3.03
N PHE A 149 -15.55 3.61 -2.36
CA PHE A 149 -16.73 4.38 -2.73
C PHE A 149 -16.51 5.89 -2.53
N ARG A 150 -15.96 6.29 -1.38
CA ARG A 150 -15.56 7.68 -1.12
C ARG A 150 -14.61 8.19 -2.20
N LEU A 151 -13.62 7.40 -2.60
CA LEU A 151 -12.69 7.76 -3.68
C LEU A 151 -13.39 7.87 -5.04
N SER A 152 -14.43 7.07 -5.30
CA SER A 152 -15.18 7.16 -6.56
C SER A 152 -16.04 8.42 -6.68
N GLN A 153 -16.34 9.11 -5.57
CA GLN A 153 -17.24 10.27 -5.55
C GLN A 153 -16.54 11.57 -5.17
N ASP A 154 -15.69 11.54 -4.14
CA ASP A 154 -15.28 12.74 -3.42
C ASP A 154 -13.87 13.22 -3.79
N THR A 155 -13.06 12.38 -4.44
CA THR A 155 -11.69 12.78 -4.81
C THR A 155 -11.69 13.71 -6.02
N THR A 156 -10.94 14.81 -5.93
CA THR A 156 -10.71 15.73 -7.06
C THR A 156 -9.66 15.23 -8.05
N ARG A 157 -9.07 14.06 -7.78
CA ARG A 157 -8.04 13.42 -8.62
C ARG A 157 -8.71 12.47 -9.59
N GLU A 158 -8.89 12.90 -10.84
CA GLU A 158 -9.61 12.14 -11.86
C GLU A 158 -9.03 10.74 -12.10
N ASP A 159 -7.70 10.59 -12.07
CA ASP A 159 -7.03 9.30 -12.22
C ASP A 159 -7.46 8.29 -11.15
N ILE A 160 -7.55 8.74 -9.89
CA ILE A 160 -7.96 7.93 -8.74
C ILE A 160 -9.47 7.68 -8.77
N CYS A 161 -10.26 8.72 -9.04
CA CYS A 161 -11.72 8.64 -9.15
C CYS A 161 -12.13 7.59 -10.18
N ASN A 162 -11.54 7.66 -11.38
CA ASN A 162 -11.84 6.75 -12.49
C ASN A 162 -11.39 5.33 -12.18
N LEU A 163 -10.23 5.16 -11.52
CA LEU A 163 -9.74 3.85 -11.12
C LEU A 163 -10.67 3.21 -10.07
N ALA A 164 -11.11 3.97 -9.06
CA ALA A 164 -12.04 3.50 -8.03
C ALA A 164 -13.40 3.10 -8.65
N LYS A 165 -13.97 3.93 -9.54
CA LYS A 165 -15.20 3.59 -10.29
C LYS A 165 -15.05 2.29 -11.07
N LYS A 166 -13.92 2.12 -11.78
CA LYS A 166 -13.64 0.90 -12.54
C LYS A 166 -13.61 -0.32 -11.62
N ILE A 167 -12.91 -0.24 -10.48
CA ILE A 167 -12.81 -1.32 -9.50
C ILE A 167 -14.19 -1.71 -8.94
N LEU A 168 -15.03 -0.73 -8.61
CA LEU A 168 -16.39 -0.96 -8.11
C LEU A 168 -17.29 -1.61 -9.16
N ASN A 169 -17.20 -1.18 -10.42
CA ASN A 169 -18.01 -1.74 -11.50
C ASN A 169 -17.58 -3.16 -11.89
N LEU A 170 -16.31 -3.51 -11.72
CA LEU A 170 -15.79 -4.86 -12.04
C LEU A 170 -16.17 -5.92 -11.00
N ASN A 171 -16.68 -5.52 -9.84
CA ASN A 171 -16.95 -6.42 -8.73
C ASN A 171 -18.38 -6.20 -8.20
N PRO A 172 -19.39 -6.87 -8.79
CA PRO A 172 -20.80 -6.71 -8.41
C PRO A 172 -21.08 -6.98 -6.92
N THR A 173 -20.25 -7.81 -6.28
CA THR A 173 -20.28 -8.10 -4.84
C THR A 173 -20.02 -6.86 -3.98
N PHE A 174 -19.34 -5.84 -4.49
CA PHE A 174 -19.13 -4.57 -3.79
C PHE A 174 -20.40 -3.72 -3.68
N LEU A 175 -21.32 -3.83 -4.65
CA LEU A 175 -22.59 -3.10 -4.63
C LEU A 175 -23.59 -3.79 -3.68
N ALA A 176 -23.60 -5.12 -3.65
CA ALA A 176 -24.48 -5.90 -2.78
C ALA A 176 -24.20 -5.71 -1.28
N GLY A 177 -22.95 -5.39 -0.89
CA GLY A 177 -22.58 -5.09 0.49
C GLY A 177 -23.08 -3.74 1.02
N MET A 178 -23.58 -2.86 0.15
CA MET A 178 -24.06 -1.51 0.50
C MET A 178 -25.59 -1.43 0.66
N GLU A 179 -26.35 -2.46 0.26
CA GLU A 179 -27.82 -2.48 0.32
C GLU A 179 -28.42 -2.86 1.69
N LYS A 180 -27.63 -2.89 2.77
CA LYS A 180 -28.19 -2.94 4.13
C LYS A 180 -28.08 -1.58 4.81
N PRO A 181 -29.06 -0.67 4.61
CA PRO A 181 -29.26 0.39 5.58
C PRO A 181 -29.63 -0.24 6.92
N ASN A 182 -29.03 0.24 8.00
CA ASN A 182 -29.46 -0.04 9.36
C ASN A 182 -30.95 0.34 9.51
N SER A 183 -31.83 -0.63 9.35
CA SER A 183 -33.16 -0.61 9.97
C SER A 183 -33.05 -1.35 11.30
N ALA A 184 -32.45 -0.69 12.29
CA ALA A 184 -32.66 -1.04 13.69
C ALA A 184 -33.67 -0.04 14.25
N THR A 185 -34.90 -0.55 14.39
CA THR A 185 -35.98 -0.06 15.27
C THR A 185 -35.50 0.29 16.66
#